data_AF-A0A2V8LK43-F1
#
_entry.id   AF-A0A2V8LK43-F1
#
_cell.length_a   1.000
_cell.length_b   1.000
_cell.length_c   1.000
_cell.angle_alpha   90.00
_cell.angle_beta   90.00
_cell.angle_gamma   90.00
#
_symmetry.space_group_name_H-M   'P 1'
#
loop_
_entity.id
_entity.type
_entity.pdbx_description
1 polymer ?
#
loop_
_entity_poly.entity_id
_entity_poly.type
_entity_poly.pdbx_seq_one_letter_code
_entity_poly.pdbx_strand_id
1 'polypeptide(L)'
;MGGKGQVQGRQGKLLGPFKGDGYEALTGVADGAYQVSTTRVRRHAVLVDKRFWVLLDEIQTPEPETAELRFHTYGKIAEPTPRHWVFEQGQAALDIVTPNIEITGALETPAGWIKPVTVLSLKATAPAREHTLITVLQPRAKQSPALGKVQAQQSEKQLIVTIASVQMTFNREADGWRINNVRLGK
;
A
#
# COMPACT_ATOMS: atom_id res chain seq x y z
N MET A 1 -0.28 12.24 -6.17
CA MET A 1 0.80 12.28 -7.18
C MET A 1 1.26 13.71 -7.36
N GLY A 2 2.54 14.02 -7.19
CA GLY A 2 3.06 15.38 -7.35
C GLY A 2 2.39 16.42 -6.44
N GLY A 3 1.94 16.01 -5.25
CA GLY A 3 1.12 16.83 -4.35
C GLY A 3 -0.32 17.09 -4.83
N LYS A 4 -0.75 16.50 -5.94
CA LYS A 4 -2.09 16.64 -6.52
C LYS A 4 -2.92 15.37 -6.40
N GLY A 5 -4.23 15.57 -6.27
CA GLY A 5 -5.24 14.52 -6.14
C GLY A 5 -5.88 14.11 -7.47
N GLN A 6 -7.02 13.44 -7.35
CA GLN A 6 -7.87 13.06 -8.48
C GLN A 6 -8.72 14.23 -8.98
N VAL A 7 -9.13 14.16 -10.25
CA VAL A 7 -10.06 15.11 -10.87
C VAL A 7 -11.48 14.59 -10.70
N GLN A 8 -12.37 15.44 -10.19
CA GLN A 8 -13.79 15.11 -10.05
C GLN A 8 -14.40 14.66 -11.38
N GLY A 9 -15.17 13.58 -11.36
CA GLY A 9 -15.83 13.01 -12.54
C GLY A 9 -14.98 12.05 -13.37
N ARG A 10 -13.65 12.01 -13.18
CA ARG A 10 -12.81 10.96 -13.80
C ARG A 10 -12.96 9.66 -13.03
N GLN A 11 -13.24 8.58 -13.75
CA GLN A 11 -13.49 7.26 -13.17
C GLN A 11 -12.29 6.35 -13.29
N GLY A 12 -12.14 5.46 -12.32
CA GLY A 12 -11.31 4.27 -12.42
C GLY A 12 -12.16 3.04 -12.74
N LYS A 13 -11.51 1.88 -12.78
CA LYS A 13 -12.19 0.58 -12.87
C LYS A 13 -11.60 -0.42 -11.90
N LEU A 14 -12.35 -1.47 -11.62
CA LEU A 14 -11.91 -2.59 -10.78
C LEU A 14 -11.70 -3.81 -11.67
N LEU A 15 -10.59 -4.52 -11.45
CA LEU A 15 -10.31 -5.83 -12.03
C LEU A 15 -10.33 -6.88 -10.92
N GLY A 16 -10.85 -8.06 -11.23
CA GLY A 16 -11.03 -9.17 -10.29
C GLY A 16 -12.52 -9.41 -9.92
N PRO A 17 -12.80 -10.21 -8.90
CA PRO A 17 -11.82 -10.79 -7.96
C PRO A 17 -10.93 -11.83 -8.63
N PHE A 18 -9.65 -11.83 -8.24
CA PHE A 18 -8.71 -12.91 -8.52
C PHE A 18 -8.59 -13.75 -7.25
N LYS A 19 -8.67 -15.08 -7.38
CA LYS A 19 -8.59 -15.98 -6.24
C LYS A 19 -7.51 -17.02 -6.49
N GLY A 20 -6.80 -17.39 -5.44
CA GLY A 20 -5.89 -18.50 -5.42
C GLY A 20 -5.78 -19.06 -4.01
N ASP A 21 -4.92 -20.07 -3.85
CA ASP A 21 -4.75 -20.72 -2.56
C ASP A 21 -4.25 -19.72 -1.51
N GLY A 22 -5.06 -19.51 -0.48
CA GLY A 22 -4.73 -18.61 0.63
C GLY A 22 -4.85 -17.11 0.31
N TYR A 23 -5.44 -16.70 -0.82
CA TYR A 23 -5.65 -15.28 -1.10
C TYR A 23 -6.86 -14.92 -1.98
N GLU A 24 -7.34 -13.69 -1.79
CA GLU A 24 -8.28 -13.01 -2.69
C GLU A 24 -7.71 -11.63 -3.04
N ALA A 25 -7.78 -11.23 -4.30
CA ALA A 25 -7.18 -9.99 -4.77
C ALA A 25 -8.11 -9.18 -5.68
N LEU A 26 -7.95 -7.87 -5.61
CA LEU A 26 -8.57 -6.90 -6.52
C LEU A 26 -7.49 -5.96 -7.04
N THR A 27 -7.66 -5.45 -8.26
CA THR A 27 -6.81 -4.39 -8.79
C THR A 27 -7.66 -3.18 -9.16
N GLY A 28 -7.47 -2.07 -8.44
CA GLY A 28 -8.04 -0.78 -8.81
C GLY A 28 -7.16 -0.12 -9.88
N VAL A 29 -7.76 0.31 -10.98
CA VAL A 29 -7.08 1.00 -12.09
C VAL A 29 -7.57 2.44 -12.15
N ALA A 30 -6.66 3.38 -11.95
CA ALA A 30 -6.90 4.82 -11.91
C ALA A 30 -5.99 5.58 -12.91
N ASP A 31 -5.56 4.91 -13.97
CA ASP A 31 -4.54 5.37 -14.94
C ASP A 31 -4.77 6.80 -15.47
N GLY A 32 -6.00 7.30 -15.57
CA GLY A 32 -6.29 8.68 -16.02
C GLY A 32 -7.01 9.57 -14.99
N ALA A 33 -7.18 9.10 -13.75
CA ALA A 33 -8.04 9.76 -12.76
C ALA A 33 -7.38 10.97 -12.09
N TYR A 34 -6.04 11.08 -12.14
CA TYR A 34 -5.28 12.10 -11.44
C TYR A 34 -5.16 13.41 -12.22
N GLN A 35 -4.96 14.51 -11.48
CA GLN A 35 -4.63 15.81 -12.08
C GLN A 35 -3.27 15.80 -12.79
N VAL A 36 -2.31 15.10 -12.20
CA VAL A 36 -1.04 14.78 -12.85
C VAL A 36 -1.31 13.80 -13.98
N SER A 37 -0.67 14.03 -15.14
CA SER A 37 -0.72 13.08 -16.25
C SER A 37 -0.08 11.77 -15.83
N THR A 38 -0.87 10.72 -15.75
CA THR A 38 -0.42 9.37 -15.40
C THR A 38 -0.68 8.45 -16.57
N THR A 39 0.27 7.57 -16.88
CA THR A 39 0.05 6.48 -17.84
C THR A 39 -0.38 5.21 -17.11
N ARG A 40 -0.04 5.09 -15.82
CA ARG A 40 -0.43 3.99 -14.96
C ARG A 40 -0.59 4.47 -13.52
N VAL A 41 -1.72 4.15 -12.89
CA VAL A 41 -1.90 4.24 -11.43
C VAL A 41 -2.78 3.08 -11.02
N ARG A 42 -2.15 2.03 -10.51
CA ARG A 42 -2.85 0.79 -10.15
C ARG A 42 -2.54 0.41 -8.73
N ARG A 43 -3.57 -0.05 -8.02
CA ARG A 43 -3.43 -0.61 -6.69
C ARG A 43 -3.92 -2.05 -6.72
N HIS A 44 -3.01 -2.98 -6.47
CA HIS A 44 -3.36 -4.35 -6.15
C HIS A 44 -3.61 -4.43 -4.65
N ALA A 45 -4.80 -4.88 -4.26
CA ALA A 45 -5.15 -5.15 -2.88
C ALA A 45 -5.34 -6.66 -2.72
N VAL A 46 -4.42 -7.32 -2.01
CA VAL A 46 -4.43 -8.77 -1.80
C VAL A 46 -4.74 -9.06 -0.34
N LEU A 47 -5.90 -9.66 -0.07
CA LEU A 47 -6.24 -10.22 1.24
C LEU A 47 -5.64 -11.62 1.35
N VAL A 48 -4.73 -11.80 2.31
CA VAL A 48 -4.00 -13.04 2.51
C VAL A 48 -4.52 -13.74 3.76
N ASP A 49 -4.90 -15.02 3.59
CA ASP A 49 -5.39 -15.91 4.66
C ASP A 49 -6.52 -15.28 5.50
N LYS A 50 -7.29 -14.36 4.92
CA LYS A 50 -8.31 -13.53 5.61
C LYS A 50 -7.79 -12.77 6.83
N ARG A 51 -6.47 -12.51 6.91
CA ARG A 51 -5.80 -11.96 8.10
C ARG A 51 -5.19 -10.60 7.88
N PHE A 52 -4.56 -10.37 6.72
CA PHE A 52 -3.86 -9.12 6.44
C PHE A 52 -3.94 -8.77 4.97
N TRP A 53 -3.68 -7.51 4.67
CA TRP A 53 -3.65 -7.03 3.29
C TRP A 53 -2.23 -6.70 2.87
N VAL A 54 -1.92 -6.98 1.62
CA VAL A 54 -0.76 -6.40 0.94
C VAL A 54 -1.26 -5.53 -0.19
N LEU A 55 -0.86 -4.26 -0.13
CA LEU A 55 -1.11 -3.26 -1.15
C LEU A 55 0.15 -3.11 -1.98
N LEU A 56 0.00 -3.22 -3.29
CA LEU A 56 1.04 -2.89 -4.27
C LEU A 56 0.51 -1.74 -5.13
N ASP A 57 1.12 -0.58 -5.00
CA ASP A 57 0.86 0.58 -5.84
C ASP A 57 1.90 0.64 -6.96
N GLU A 58 1.44 0.50 -8.20
CA GLU A 58 2.23 0.67 -9.42
C GLU A 58 1.85 1.99 -10.08
N ILE A 59 2.82 2.89 -10.20
CA ILE A 59 2.60 4.22 -10.75
C ILE A 59 3.61 4.49 -11.85
N GLN A 60 3.12 5.03 -12.97
CA GLN A 60 3.92 5.52 -14.07
C GLN A 60 3.42 6.89 -14.54
N THR A 61 4.35 7.82 -14.70
CA THR A 61 4.11 9.19 -15.17
C THR A 61 5.09 9.53 -16.31
N PRO A 62 4.71 10.39 -17.27
CA PRO A 62 5.63 10.86 -18.31
C PRO A 62 6.81 11.64 -17.72
N GLU A 63 6.55 12.46 -16.70
CA GLU A 63 7.57 13.25 -16.00
C GLU A 63 7.87 12.70 -14.59
N PRO A 64 9.08 12.93 -14.05
CA PRO A 64 9.40 12.54 -12.68
C PRO A 64 8.48 13.22 -11.66
N GLU A 65 7.75 12.43 -10.88
CA GLU A 65 6.77 12.90 -9.91
C GLU A 65 6.99 12.24 -8.55
N THR A 66 6.56 12.89 -7.47
CA THR A 66 6.54 12.24 -6.14
C THR A 66 5.26 11.45 -5.95
N ALA A 67 5.37 10.24 -5.41
CA ALA A 67 4.23 9.44 -4.98
C ALA A 67 4.00 9.60 -3.47
N GLU A 68 2.74 9.57 -3.07
CA GLU A 68 2.33 9.72 -1.67
C GLU A 68 1.11 8.85 -1.39
N LEU A 69 1.18 8.04 -0.33
CA LEU A 69 0.09 7.28 0.22
C LEU A 69 -0.37 7.95 1.52
N ARG A 70 -1.69 8.09 1.70
CA ARG A 70 -2.26 8.77 2.89
C ARG A 70 -3.18 7.82 3.64
N PHE A 71 -2.91 7.65 4.93
CA PHE A 71 -3.74 6.88 5.87
C PHE A 71 -4.30 7.82 6.92
N HIS A 72 -5.60 7.68 7.22
CA HIS A 72 -6.31 8.60 8.09
C HIS A 72 -6.82 7.83 9.31
N THR A 73 -6.74 8.44 10.49
CA THR A 73 -7.26 7.84 11.72
C THR A 73 -7.76 8.89 12.69
N TYR A 74 -8.77 8.51 13.47
CA TYR A 74 -9.19 9.22 14.68
C TYR A 74 -8.48 8.69 15.94
N GLY A 75 -7.72 7.61 15.79
CA GLY A 75 -7.01 6.93 16.87
C GLY A 75 -5.64 7.54 17.17
N LYS A 76 -4.93 6.88 18.07
CA LYS A 76 -3.53 7.22 18.37
C LYS A 76 -2.62 6.56 17.36
N ILE A 77 -1.48 7.19 17.08
CA ILE A 77 -0.43 6.64 16.23
C ILE A 77 0.83 6.45 17.06
N ALA A 78 1.46 5.29 16.92
CA ALA A 78 2.82 5.03 17.39
C ALA A 78 3.70 4.61 16.20
N GLU A 79 5.00 4.87 16.28
CA GLU A 79 6.00 4.39 15.33
C GLU A 79 7.01 3.50 16.08
N PRO A 80 6.75 2.19 16.22
CA PRO A 80 7.64 1.32 16.98
C PRO A 80 9.02 1.18 16.35
N THR A 81 9.09 1.21 15.01
CA THR A 81 10.34 1.15 14.25
C THR A 81 10.20 1.98 12.95
N PRO A 82 11.31 2.41 12.33
CA PRO A 82 11.24 3.09 11.05
C PRO A 82 10.46 2.27 10.02
N ARG A 83 9.49 2.91 9.35
CA ARG A 83 8.59 2.28 8.36
C ARG A 83 7.54 1.32 8.92
N HIS A 84 7.27 1.41 10.22
CA HIS A 84 6.21 0.68 10.90
C HIS A 84 5.41 1.66 11.77
N TRP A 85 4.15 1.86 11.41
CA TRP A 85 3.22 2.67 12.18
C TRP A 85 2.08 1.80 12.72
N VAL A 86 1.60 2.12 13.92
CA VAL A 86 0.49 1.43 14.56
C VAL A 86 -0.61 2.43 14.84
N PHE A 87 -1.76 2.22 14.21
CA PHE A 87 -2.98 2.98 14.49
C PHE A 87 -3.78 2.24 15.55
N GLU A 88 -4.03 2.86 16.69
CA GLU A 88 -4.80 2.27 17.79
C GLU A 88 -6.14 2.98 18.00
N GLN A 89 -7.22 2.21 18.01
CA GLN A 89 -8.56 2.72 18.30
C GLN A 89 -9.38 1.68 19.09
N GLY A 90 -9.63 1.97 20.36
CA GLY A 90 -10.31 1.03 21.26
C GLY A 90 -9.52 -0.26 21.47
N GLN A 91 -10.13 -1.41 21.16
CA GLN A 91 -9.51 -2.74 21.26
C GLN A 91 -8.86 -3.22 19.96
N ALA A 92 -8.87 -2.38 18.91
CA ALA A 92 -8.28 -2.70 17.62
C ALA A 92 -6.97 -1.93 17.41
N ALA A 93 -6.04 -2.58 16.72
CA ALA A 93 -4.82 -1.99 16.20
C ALA A 93 -4.69 -2.32 14.71
N LEU A 94 -4.11 -1.40 13.94
CA LEU A 94 -3.72 -1.61 12.56
C LEU A 94 -2.25 -1.27 12.41
N ASP A 95 -1.43 -2.28 12.15
CA ASP A 95 -0.05 -2.07 11.75
C ASP A 95 0.01 -1.75 10.26
N ILE A 96 0.70 -0.67 9.92
CA ILE A 96 0.99 -0.21 8.57
C ILE A 96 2.49 -0.31 8.40
N VAL A 97 2.94 -1.25 7.57
CA VAL A 97 4.36 -1.56 7.40
C VAL A 97 4.74 -1.46 5.94
N THR A 98 5.84 -0.77 5.62
CA THR A 98 6.39 -0.75 4.26
C THR A 98 7.84 -1.26 4.24
N PRO A 99 8.18 -2.19 3.33
CA PRO A 99 9.56 -2.60 3.12
C PRO A 99 10.36 -1.61 2.26
N ASN A 100 9.70 -0.61 1.63
CA ASN A 100 10.33 0.37 0.76
C ASN A 100 11.23 1.32 1.57
N ILE A 101 12.53 1.31 1.31
CA ILE A 101 13.51 2.15 2.01
C ILE A 101 13.46 3.61 1.53
N GLU A 102 12.95 3.80 0.33
CA GLU A 102 12.75 5.06 -0.38
C GLU A 102 11.44 5.77 0.00
N ILE A 103 10.76 5.33 1.07
CA ILE A 103 9.57 5.99 1.61
C ILE A 103 9.88 6.59 2.98
N THR A 104 9.48 7.84 3.19
CA THR A 104 9.47 8.50 4.51
C THR A 104 8.03 8.69 4.98
N GLY A 105 7.81 8.51 6.28
CA GLY A 105 6.54 8.79 6.94
C GLY A 105 6.56 10.16 7.63
N ALA A 106 5.44 10.88 7.54
CA ALA A 106 5.19 12.10 8.30
C ALA A 106 3.77 12.09 8.85
N LEU A 107 3.59 12.65 10.05
CA LEU A 107 2.28 12.83 10.67
C LEU A 107 1.80 14.26 10.45
N GLU A 108 0.57 14.39 9.97
CA GLU A 108 -0.10 15.66 9.74
C GLU A 108 -1.41 15.73 10.53
N THR A 109 -1.81 16.93 10.94
CA THR A 109 -3.13 17.19 11.54
C THR A 109 -3.83 18.27 10.72
N PRO A 110 -4.48 17.90 9.60
CA PRO A 110 -5.13 18.87 8.73
C PRO A 110 -6.32 19.54 9.44
N ALA A 111 -6.47 20.85 9.20
CA ALA A 111 -7.63 21.61 9.66
C ALA A 111 -8.89 21.31 8.83
N GLY A 112 -10.07 21.72 9.34
CA GLY A 112 -11.34 21.66 8.59
C GLY A 112 -12.18 20.40 8.81
N TRP A 113 -11.73 19.45 9.64
CA TRP A 113 -12.52 18.27 10.02
C TRP A 113 -13.37 18.54 11.26
N ILE A 114 -14.59 18.00 11.28
CA ILE A 114 -15.52 18.10 12.42
C ILE A 114 -14.91 17.49 13.70
N LYS A 115 -14.08 16.46 13.55
CA LYS A 115 -13.27 15.86 14.62
C LYS A 115 -11.81 15.82 14.16
N PRO A 116 -10.83 16.09 15.04
CA PRO A 116 -9.43 15.99 14.69
C PRO A 116 -9.10 14.64 14.05
N VAL A 117 -8.48 14.67 12.87
CA VAL A 117 -7.98 13.51 12.15
C VAL A 117 -6.47 13.62 12.09
N THR A 118 -5.77 12.54 12.41
CA THR A 118 -4.34 12.43 12.14
C THR A 118 -4.16 11.71 10.81
N VAL A 119 -3.26 12.24 9.98
CA VAL A 119 -2.90 11.66 8.69
C VAL A 119 -1.46 11.19 8.74
N LEU A 120 -1.24 9.92 8.43
CA LEU A 120 0.08 9.41 8.08
C LEU A 120 0.27 9.58 6.57
N SER A 121 1.22 10.43 6.19
CA SER A 121 1.70 10.60 4.83
C SER A 121 2.93 9.73 4.62
N LEU A 122 2.86 8.77 3.70
CA LEU A 122 3.99 7.95 3.26
C LEU A 122 4.43 8.43 1.88
N LYS A 123 5.55 9.14 1.82
CA LYS A 123 6.00 9.84 0.60
C LYS A 123 7.29 9.24 0.08
N ALA A 124 7.37 9.07 -1.25
CA ALA A 124 8.62 8.73 -1.91
C ALA A 124 9.66 9.84 -1.69
N THR A 125 10.90 9.45 -1.34
CA THR A 125 11.99 10.39 -1.00
C THR A 125 12.46 11.21 -2.19
N ALA A 126 12.29 10.70 -3.41
CA ALA A 126 12.67 11.38 -4.64
C ALA A 126 11.56 11.31 -5.71
N PRO A 127 11.44 12.33 -6.58
CA PRO A 127 10.63 12.22 -7.79
C PRO A 127 11.15 11.12 -8.72
N ALA A 128 10.24 10.36 -9.31
CA ALA A 128 10.57 9.34 -10.30
C ALA A 128 9.42 9.19 -11.31
N ARG A 129 9.74 8.68 -12.51
CA ARG A 129 8.74 8.34 -13.54
C ARG A 129 7.99 7.04 -13.21
N GLU A 130 8.59 6.19 -12.39
CA GLU A 130 8.03 4.90 -11.98
C GLU A 130 8.14 4.76 -10.46
N HIS A 131 7.04 4.33 -9.83
CA HIS A 131 7.02 3.95 -8.42
C HIS A 131 6.40 2.56 -8.28
N THR A 132 7.02 1.72 -7.44
CA THR A 132 6.47 0.44 -7.00
C THR A 132 6.46 0.44 -5.48
N LEU A 133 5.32 0.77 -4.87
CA LEU A 133 5.21 0.95 -3.43
C LEU A 133 4.45 -0.22 -2.82
N ILE A 134 4.98 -0.78 -1.74
CA ILE A 134 4.43 -1.94 -1.04
C ILE A 134 4.03 -1.50 0.36
N THR A 135 2.77 -1.74 0.72
CA THR A 135 2.29 -1.52 2.09
C THR A 135 1.57 -2.77 2.59
N VAL A 136 1.96 -3.25 3.76
CA VAL A 136 1.29 -4.35 4.46
C VAL A 136 0.43 -3.76 5.57
N LEU A 137 -0.84 -4.13 5.57
CA LEU A 137 -1.82 -3.73 6.58
C LEU A 137 -2.19 -4.95 7.43
N GLN A 138 -1.86 -4.92 8.72
CA GLN A 138 -2.10 -6.02 9.65
C GLN A 138 -3.14 -5.59 10.69
N PRO A 139 -4.45 -5.73 10.40
CA PRO A 139 -5.48 -5.51 11.40
C PRO A 139 -5.41 -6.60 12.47
N ARG A 140 -5.48 -6.21 13.74
CA ARG A 140 -5.43 -7.13 14.88
C ARG A 140 -6.14 -6.57 16.10
N ALA A 141 -6.43 -7.44 17.06
CA ALA A 141 -6.76 -6.98 18.41
C ALA A 141 -5.51 -6.36 19.06
N LYS A 142 -5.69 -5.32 19.88
CA LYS A 142 -4.58 -4.54 20.47
C LYS A 142 -3.61 -5.42 21.27
N GLN A 143 -4.14 -6.44 21.94
CA GLN A 143 -3.42 -7.42 22.73
C GLN A 143 -2.74 -8.54 21.89
N SER A 144 -3.11 -8.69 20.63
CA SER A 144 -2.49 -9.67 19.74
C SER A 144 -1.18 -9.12 19.18
N PRO A 145 -0.15 -9.94 18.95
CA PRO A 145 1.08 -9.50 18.31
C PRO A 145 0.86 -9.19 16.81
N ALA A 146 1.70 -8.32 16.26
CA ALA A 146 1.82 -8.15 14.81
C ALA A 146 2.39 -9.43 14.16
N LEU A 147 2.18 -9.61 12.86
CA LEU A 147 2.57 -10.84 12.14
C LEU A 147 4.09 -11.03 12.08
N GLY A 148 4.86 -9.95 12.19
CA GLY A 148 6.32 -9.96 12.21
C GLY A 148 6.94 -9.14 11.07
N LYS A 149 8.18 -9.48 10.72
CA LYS A 149 9.01 -8.74 9.76
C LYS A 149 8.40 -8.77 8.35
N VAL A 150 8.40 -7.61 7.70
CA VAL A 150 8.02 -7.45 6.29
C VAL A 150 9.27 -7.14 5.47
N GLN A 151 9.46 -7.84 4.36
CA GLN A 151 10.56 -7.63 3.42
C GLN A 151 10.06 -7.72 1.99
N ALA A 152 10.76 -7.05 1.07
CA ALA A 152 10.51 -7.16 -0.36
C ALA A 152 11.82 -7.35 -1.12
N GLN A 153 11.75 -8.14 -2.18
CA GLN A 153 12.83 -8.34 -3.14
C GLN A 153 12.26 -8.18 -4.55
N GLN A 154 12.80 -7.25 -5.31
CA GLN A 154 12.36 -6.96 -6.67
C GLN A 154 13.46 -7.29 -7.66
N SER A 155 13.05 -7.91 -8.77
CA SER A 155 13.82 -8.10 -10.00
C SER A 155 13.03 -7.51 -11.17
N GLU A 156 13.59 -7.56 -12.38
CA GLU A 156 12.90 -7.11 -13.59
C GLU A 156 11.61 -7.89 -13.88
N LYS A 157 11.53 -9.15 -13.42
CA LYS A 157 10.42 -10.07 -13.76
C LYS A 157 9.51 -10.38 -12.58
N GLN A 158 10.01 -10.24 -11.36
CA GLN A 158 9.31 -10.68 -10.17
C GLN A 158 9.50 -9.73 -9.01
N LEU A 159 8.43 -9.58 -8.24
CA LEU A 159 8.44 -8.95 -6.93
C LEU A 159 7.99 -9.99 -5.89
N ILE A 160 8.84 -10.24 -4.91
CA ILE A 160 8.58 -11.16 -3.81
C ILE A 160 8.40 -10.33 -2.53
N VAL A 161 7.25 -10.47 -1.88
CA VAL A 161 6.96 -9.86 -0.58
C VAL A 161 6.87 -10.96 0.47
N THR A 162 7.69 -10.87 1.51
CA THR A 162 7.74 -11.84 2.62
C THR A 162 7.21 -11.18 3.89
N ILE A 163 6.23 -11.79 4.53
CA ILE A 163 5.62 -11.36 5.79
C ILE A 163 5.71 -12.53 6.77
N ALA A 164 6.67 -12.47 7.69
CA ALA A 164 7.05 -13.60 8.54
C ALA A 164 7.27 -14.89 7.74
N SER A 165 6.38 -15.88 7.88
CA SER A 165 6.46 -17.16 7.15
C SER A 165 5.68 -17.18 5.84
N VAL A 166 4.91 -16.14 5.52
CA VAL A 166 4.15 -16.02 4.29
C VAL A 166 5.00 -15.37 3.21
N GLN A 167 5.02 -15.98 2.03
CA GLN A 167 5.66 -15.42 0.85
C GLN A 167 4.62 -15.18 -0.24
N MET A 168 4.66 -14.02 -0.86
CA MET A 168 3.79 -13.65 -1.97
C MET A 168 4.62 -13.23 -3.17
N THR A 169 4.28 -13.71 -4.35
CA THR A 169 5.00 -13.41 -5.58
C THR A 169 4.09 -12.70 -6.57
N PHE A 170 4.54 -11.55 -7.07
CA PHE A 170 3.99 -10.90 -8.25
C PHE A 170 4.92 -11.12 -9.45
N ASN A 171 4.34 -11.38 -10.61
CA ASN A 171 5.07 -11.39 -11.88
C ASN A 171 4.84 -10.07 -12.61
N ARG A 172 5.86 -9.62 -13.35
CA ARG A 172 5.75 -8.50 -14.29
C ARG A 172 5.18 -9.04 -15.60
N GLU A 173 3.97 -8.59 -15.94
CA GLU A 173 3.28 -8.86 -17.20
C GLU A 173 3.32 -7.59 -18.08
N ALA A 174 2.85 -7.71 -19.34
CA ALA A 174 2.84 -6.59 -20.27
C ALA A 174 2.00 -5.39 -19.76
N ASP A 175 0.97 -5.67 -18.98
CA ASP A 175 0.07 -4.68 -18.41
C ASP A 175 0.47 -4.22 -16.99
N GLY A 176 1.57 -4.74 -16.42
CA GLY A 176 2.06 -4.32 -15.11
C GLY A 176 2.32 -5.48 -14.16
N TRP A 177 2.24 -5.23 -12.85
CA TRP A 177 2.39 -6.30 -11.88
C TRP A 177 1.11 -7.14 -11.76
N ARG A 178 1.25 -8.44 -11.54
CA ARG A 178 0.13 -9.32 -11.25
C ARG A 178 0.48 -10.32 -10.16
N ILE A 179 -0.45 -10.52 -9.22
CA ILE A 179 -0.33 -11.56 -8.21
C ILE A 179 -0.26 -12.93 -8.90
N ASN A 180 0.80 -13.69 -8.59
CA ASN A 180 1.02 -15.02 -9.14
C ASN A 180 0.68 -16.10 -8.11
N ASN A 181 1.28 -16.04 -6.92
CA ASN A 181 0.99 -16.99 -5.85
C ASN A 181 1.12 -16.37 -4.45
N VAL A 182 0.55 -17.08 -3.48
CA VAL A 182 0.83 -16.92 -2.06
C VAL A 182 1.18 -18.29 -1.50
N ARG A 183 2.34 -18.38 -0.83
CA ARG A 183 2.76 -19.55 -0.07
C ARG A 183 2.62 -19.24 1.41
N LEU A 184 1.68 -19.91 2.06
CA LEU A 184 1.54 -19.86 3.51
C LEU A 184 2.66 -20.72 4.13
N GLY A 185 3.38 -20.18 5.10
CA GLY A 185 4.32 -20.96 5.90
C GLY A 185 3.56 -21.99 6.74
N LYS A 186 3.99 -23.25 6.69
CA LYS A 186 3.52 -24.30 7.60
C LYS A 186 4.16 -24.13 8.97
#